data_AF-K7P068-F1
#
_entry.id   AF-K7P068-F1
#
_cell.length_a   1.000
_cell.length_b   1.000
_cell.length_c   1.000
_cell.angle_alpha   90.00
_cell.angle_beta   90.00
_cell.angle_gamma   90.00
#
_symmetry.space_group_name_H-M   'P 1'
#
loop_
_entity.id
_entity.type
_entity.pdbx_description
1 polymer ?
#
loop_
_entity_poly.entity_id
_entity_poly.type
_entity_poly.pdbx_seq_one_letter_code
_entity_poly.pdbx_strand_id
1 'polypeptide(L)' 'NPWLRLLPHLRLPWKDPSIYSEVRRQPKPGCLSTIESIVYALKMLEPGTEGLDSLLQVFNSMVGDQRRCKEERLGKLTEA' A
#
# COMPACT_ATOMS: atom_id res chain seq x y z
N ASN A 1 -19.08 17.16 -2.11
CA ASN A 1 -20.38 17.06 -1.42
C ASN A 1 -20.26 17.64 -0.01
N PRO A 2 -20.74 18.86 0.25
CA PRO A 2 -20.59 19.55 1.55
C PRO A 2 -21.20 18.79 2.73
N TRP A 3 -22.30 18.08 2.52
CA TRP A 3 -23.02 17.34 3.57
C TRP A 3 -22.18 16.20 4.17
N LEU A 4 -21.32 15.57 3.36
CA LEU A 4 -20.42 14.51 3.84
C LEU A 4 -19.32 15.04 4.79
N ARG A 5 -19.05 16.35 4.81
CA ARG A 5 -18.07 16.93 5.75
C ARG A 5 -18.59 16.95 7.19
N LEU A 6 -19.90 16.85 7.39
CA LEU A 6 -20.54 16.84 8.70
C LEU A 6 -20.57 15.45 9.35
N LEU A 7 -20.34 14.40 8.56
CA LEU A 7 -20.32 13.03 9.06
C LEU A 7 -18.98 12.69 9.72
N PRO A 8 -18.93 11.74 10.66
CA PRO A 8 -17.68 11.24 11.22
C PRO A 8 -16.74 10.70 10.13
N HIS A 9 -15.47 11.13 10.15
CA HIS A 9 -14.45 10.65 9.21
C HIS A 9 -13.55 9.64 9.92
N LEU A 10 -13.75 8.36 9.62
CA LEU A 10 -12.89 7.30 10.11
C LEU A 10 -11.65 7.21 9.23
N ARG A 11 -10.48 7.19 9.87
CA ARG A 11 -9.19 7.03 9.21
C ARG A 11 -8.31 6.12 10.04
N LEU A 12 -7.56 5.25 9.36
CA LEU A 12 -6.47 4.53 10.00
C LEU A 12 -5.37 5.54 10.40
N PRO A 13 -4.73 5.41 11.57
CA PRO A 13 -3.75 6.37 12.07
C PRO A 13 -2.37 6.30 11.37
N TRP A 14 -2.28 5.66 10.20
CA TRP A 14 -1.03 5.43 9.49
C TRP A 14 -0.53 6.69 8.77
N LYS A 15 0.74 7.05 9.00
CA LYS A 15 1.40 8.20 8.37
C LYS A 15 2.54 7.82 7.44
N ASP A 16 2.96 6.57 7.46
CA ASP A 16 4.04 6.11 6.59
C ASP A 16 3.57 6.01 5.12
N PRO A 17 4.50 6.15 4.17
CA PRO A 17 4.23 5.81 2.77
C PRO A 17 3.77 4.35 2.63
N SER A 18 2.87 4.08 1.68
CA SER A 18 2.55 2.71 1.28
C SER A 18 3.79 1.99 0.74
N ILE A 19 3.93 0.69 1.01
CA ILE A 19 4.96 -0.13 0.35
C ILE A 19 4.75 -0.16 -1.17
N TYR A 20 3.52 0.07 -1.63
CA TYR A 20 3.14 0.16 -3.04
C TYR A 20 3.45 1.53 -3.69
N SER A 21 3.96 2.49 -2.91
CA SER A 21 4.14 3.89 -3.36
C SER A 21 5.14 4.08 -4.50
N GLU A 22 6.05 3.13 -4.70
CA GLU A 22 7.04 3.16 -5.79
C GLU A 22 6.52 2.58 -7.11
N VAL A 23 5.50 1.72 -7.03
CA VAL A 23 4.80 1.15 -8.20
C VAL A 23 3.66 2.05 -8.62
N ARG A 24 2.97 2.69 -7.66
CA ARG A 24 1.86 3.60 -7.89
C ARG A 24 2.11 4.95 -7.24
N ARG A 25 1.92 6.02 -8.01
CA ARG A 25 1.87 7.38 -7.46
C ARG A 25 0.74 7.49 -6.42
N GLN A 26 1.10 7.88 -5.21
CA GLN A 26 0.14 8.17 -4.14
C GLN A 26 0.04 9.69 -3.90
N PRO A 27 -1.14 10.22 -3.55
CA PRO A 27 -1.31 11.67 -3.39
C PRO A 27 -0.70 12.21 -2.10
N LYS A 28 -0.59 11.40 -1.04
CA LYS A 28 -0.01 11.77 0.26
C LYS A 28 0.40 10.53 1.08
N PRO A 29 1.25 10.68 2.11
CA PRO A 29 1.52 9.61 3.07
C PRO A 29 0.23 9.14 3.78
N GLY A 30 0.18 7.86 4.16
CA GLY A 30 -1.04 7.22 4.68
C GLY A 30 -2.08 6.84 3.62
N CYS A 31 -1.86 7.12 2.33
CA CYS A 31 -2.67 6.58 1.23
C CYS A 31 -2.23 5.17 0.85
N LEU A 32 -2.55 4.24 1.74
CA LEU A 32 -2.26 2.82 1.63
C LEU A 32 -2.95 2.16 0.42
N SER A 33 -2.39 1.03 -0.02
CA SER A 33 -3.08 0.12 -0.93
C SER A 33 -4.28 -0.55 -0.23
N THR A 34 -5.15 -1.17 -1.01
CA THR A 34 -6.30 -1.92 -0.48
C THR A 34 -5.86 -3.05 0.45
N ILE A 35 -4.81 -3.80 0.09
CA ILE A 35 -4.28 -4.92 0.89
C ILE A 35 -3.74 -4.41 2.23
N GLU A 36 -2.90 -3.38 2.22
CA GLU A 36 -2.40 -2.76 3.44
C GLU A 36 -3.54 -2.25 4.32
N SER A 37 -4.51 -1.56 3.73
CA SER A 37 -5.67 -1.02 4.47
C SER A 37 -6.46 -2.13 5.16
N ILE A 38 -6.70 -3.26 4.48
CA ILE A 38 -7.39 -4.43 5.05
C ILE A 38 -6.55 -5.03 6.17
N VAL A 39 -5.26 -5.30 5.93
CA VAL A 39 -4.40 -5.91 6.94
C VAL A 39 -4.31 -5.04 8.20
N TYR A 40 -4.07 -3.75 8.06
CA TYR A 40 -3.97 -2.86 9.22
C TYR A 40 -5.31 -2.73 9.95
N ALA A 41 -6.44 -2.66 9.23
CA ALA A 41 -7.75 -2.67 9.86
C ALA A 41 -7.99 -3.97 10.65
N LEU A 42 -7.68 -5.14 10.06
CA LEU A 42 -7.84 -6.43 10.73
C LEU A 42 -6.91 -6.57 11.93
N LYS A 43 -5.64 -6.14 11.85
CA LYS A 43 -4.74 -6.14 13.02
C LYS A 43 -5.27 -5.30 14.19
N MET A 44 -6.00 -4.22 13.90
CA MET A 44 -6.58 -3.35 14.92
C MET A 44 -7.91 -3.89 15.47
N LEU A 45 -8.77 -4.43 14.61
CA LEU A 45 -10.13 -4.86 14.97
C LEU A 45 -10.20 -6.32 15.42
N GLU A 46 -9.34 -7.16 14.88
CA GLU A 46 -9.29 -8.61 15.07
C GLU A 46 -7.84 -9.07 15.32
N PRO A 47 -7.25 -8.73 16.48
CA PRO A 47 -5.84 -9.00 16.77
C PRO A 47 -5.47 -10.49 16.81
N GLY A 48 -6.46 -11.39 16.87
CA GLY A 48 -6.26 -12.85 16.80
C GLY A 48 -6.17 -13.40 15.38
N THR A 49 -6.34 -12.58 14.34
CA THR A 49 -6.29 -13.05 12.96
C THR A 49 -4.85 -13.33 12.52
N GLU A 50 -4.55 -14.60 12.29
CA GLU A 50 -3.22 -15.08 11.91
C GLU A 50 -2.92 -14.86 10.41
N GLY A 51 -1.64 -14.91 10.05
CA GLY A 51 -1.20 -14.86 8.64
C GLY A 51 -1.20 -13.47 7.98
N LEU A 52 -1.66 -12.44 8.67
CA LEU A 52 -1.70 -11.06 8.17
C LEU A 52 -0.31 -10.50 7.83
N ASP A 53 0.70 -10.85 8.63
CA ASP A 53 2.09 -10.46 8.35
C ASP A 53 2.64 -11.13 7.09
N SER A 54 2.36 -12.43 6.91
CA SER A 54 2.76 -13.17 5.72
C SER A 54 2.14 -12.59 4.45
N LEU A 55 0.89 -12.12 4.51
CA LEU A 55 0.24 -11.45 3.39
C LEU A 55 0.99 -10.16 2.99
N LEU A 56 1.40 -9.35 3.96
CA LEU A 56 2.22 -8.15 3.69
C LEU A 56 3.62 -8.51 3.18
N GLN A 57 4.23 -9.60 3.66
CA GLN A 57 5.53 -10.06 3.17
C GLN A 57 5.48 -10.48 1.70
N VAL A 58 4.47 -11.27 1.30
CA VAL A 58 4.26 -11.66 -0.10
C VAL A 58 3.97 -10.44 -0.97
N PHE A 59 3.13 -9.51 -0.48
CA PHE A 59 2.84 -8.27 -1.19
C PHE A 59 4.11 -7.42 -1.39
N ASN A 60 4.96 -7.29 -0.37
CA ASN A 60 6.24 -6.60 -0.46
C ASN A 60 7.19 -7.26 -1.46
N SER A 61 7.25 -8.60 -1.49
CA SER A 61 8.04 -9.34 -2.48
C SER A 61 7.59 -9.03 -3.91
N MET A 62 6.27 -9.08 -4.17
CA MET A 62 5.70 -8.77 -5.48
C MET A 62 6.03 -7.33 -5.91
N VAL A 63 5.98 -6.37 -4.99
CA VAL A 63 6.38 -4.98 -5.28
C VAL A 63 7.86 -4.88 -5.66
N GLY A 64 8.72 -5.63 -4.97
CA GLY A 64 10.14 -5.75 -5.32
C GLY A 64 10.33 -6.25 -6.76
N ASP A 65 9.61 -7.30 -7.15
CA ASP A 65 9.66 -7.84 -8.52
C ASP A 65 9.17 -6.82 -9.56
N GLN A 66 8.12 -6.07 -9.27
CA GLN A 66 7.60 -5.02 -10.15
C GLN A 66 8.60 -3.88 -10.35
N ARG A 67 9.31 -3.48 -9.28
CA ARG A 67 10.39 -2.50 -9.34
C ARG A 67 11.52 -2.97 -10.25
N ARG A 68 12.03 -4.19 -10.02
CA ARG A 68 13.08 -4.80 -10.84
C ARG A 68 12.67 -4.85 -12.32
N CYS A 69 11.49 -5.36 -12.62
CA CYS A 69 10.98 -5.46 -14.00
C CYS A 69 10.88 -4.08 -14.68
N LYS A 70 10.53 -3.03 -13.94
CA LYS A 70 10.47 -1.65 -14.45
C LYS A 70 11.87 -1.12 -14.77
N GLU A 71 12.84 -1.33 -13.88
CA GLU A 71 14.23 -0.91 -14.06
C GLU A 71 14.89 -1.62 -15.24
N GLU A 72 14.72 -2.94 -15.38
CA GLU A 72 15.22 -3.72 -16.51
C GLU A 72 14.65 -3.23 -17.85
N ARG A 73 13.36 -2.86 -17.89
CA ARG A 73 12.75 -2.28 -19.10
C ARG A 73 13.33 -0.91 -19.44
N LEU A 74 13.54 -0.06 -18.44
CA LEU A 74 14.13 1.26 -18.63
C LEU A 74 15.58 1.17 -19.11
N GLY A 75 16.38 0.27 -18.54
CA GLY A 75 17.76 0.03 -18.99
C GLY A 75 17.84 -0.38 -20.46
N LYS A 76 16.96 -1.30 -20.90
CA LYS A 76 16.87 -1.73 -22.31
C LYS A 76 16.46 -0.60 -23.27
N LEU A 77 15.68 0.37 -22.81
CA LEU A 77 15.27 1.55 -23.60
C LEU A 77 16.39 2.57 -23.74
N THR A 78 17.32 2.64 -22.77
CA THR A 78 18.46 3.56 -22.82
C THR A 78 19.66 3.00 -23.60
N GLU A 79 19.71 1.69 -23.82
CA GLU A 79 20.75 1.01 -24.61
C GLU A 79 20.39 0.85 -26.11
N ALA A 80 19.16 1.18 -26.49
CA ALA A 80 18.65 1.14 -27.87
C ALA A 80 18.63 2.54 -28.51
#